data_AF-A0AAD7HH28-F1
#
_entry.id   AF-A0AAD7HH28-F1
#
_cell.length_a   1.000
_cell.length_b   1.000
_cell.length_c   1.000
_cell.angle_alpha   90.00
_cell.angle_beta   90.00
_cell.angle_gamma   90.00
#
_symmetry.space_group_name_H-M   'P 1'
#
loop_
_entity.id
_entity.type
_entity.pdbx_description
1 polymer ?
#
loop_
_entity_poly.entity_id
_entity_poly.type
_entity_poly.pdbx_seq_one_letter_code
_entity_poly.pdbx_strand_id
1 'polypeptide(L)'
;MELNAAPDSAHHIACSPMDAAAAAQALHDAIVGLENVVITRYISAAGFVVLLYDHLLTLDDEVQYVWAAPNTTAKILFLVLRYMVPIFLTATTVTRSGLPVIPMSDIVCKIWISSTTYAGWLSIVISNLLVLLRIWTTLPRGHRFIIWSMYFFVVMQLMSLGVTTWVITNMIPVLVFEPLVGLCTFNEKPNVVGLWLPGLAFEVVVFGTVCWNVLDRPRSVGIDSQEGKITRVLARDGVLYFVVISGLRVANTVIAIVAPISSLFIIVFFIWAGTTVTTSRLIINSRREAGEREKMAQLEELVVYNAY
;
A
#
# COMPACT_ATOMS: atom_id res chain seq x y z
N MET A 1 -57.51 64.13 17.63
CA MET A 1 -56.19 64.55 17.15
C MET A 1 -55.27 63.38 17.40
N GLU A 2 -55.01 62.65 16.33
CA GLU A 2 -54.54 61.27 16.31
C GLU A 2 -53.09 61.12 16.80
N LEU A 3 -52.85 60.03 17.53
CA LEU A 3 -51.53 59.53 17.90
C LEU A 3 -50.83 58.99 16.65
N ASN A 4 -49.69 59.57 16.27
CA ASN A 4 -48.81 59.02 15.25
C ASN A 4 -48.12 57.75 15.79
N ALA A 5 -48.56 56.58 15.33
CA ALA A 5 -47.82 55.32 15.47
C ALA A 5 -46.85 55.17 14.29
N ALA A 6 -45.57 54.95 14.59
CA ALA A 6 -44.55 54.59 13.61
C ALA A 6 -44.75 53.14 13.12
N PRO A 7 -44.44 52.80 11.86
CA PRO A 7 -44.48 51.41 11.41
C PRO A 7 -43.16 50.71 11.76
N ASP A 8 -43.22 49.78 12.71
CA ASP A 8 -42.18 48.76 12.95
C ASP A 8 -42.16 47.79 11.76
N SER A 9 -41.26 48.04 10.80
CA SER A 9 -40.92 47.07 9.75
C SER A 9 -39.82 46.13 10.24
N ALA A 10 -40.14 45.29 11.23
CA ALA A 10 -39.34 44.11 11.55
C ALA A 10 -39.52 43.07 10.43
N HIS A 11 -38.66 43.15 9.40
CA HIS A 11 -38.47 42.06 8.45
C HIS A 11 -37.87 40.86 9.19
N HIS A 12 -38.72 40.06 9.84
CA HIS A 12 -38.37 38.70 10.23
C HIS A 12 -38.22 37.88 8.95
N ILE A 13 -36.97 37.67 8.53
CA ILE A 13 -36.63 36.65 7.52
C ILE A 13 -36.91 35.30 8.20
N ALA A 14 -38.16 34.83 8.11
CA ALA A 14 -38.52 33.48 8.49
C ALA A 14 -37.84 32.53 7.48
N CYS A 15 -36.78 31.86 7.92
CA CYS A 15 -36.13 30.80 7.14
C CYS A 15 -37.20 29.74 6.81
N SER A 16 -37.38 29.41 5.52
CA SER A 16 -38.38 28.41 5.13
C SER A 16 -38.03 27.07 5.77
N PRO A 17 -38.99 26.23 6.19
CA PRO A 17 -38.70 24.89 6.73
C PRO A 17 -37.87 24.03 5.78
N MET A 18 -37.92 24.28 4.46
CA MET A 18 -37.06 23.64 3.46
C MET A 18 -35.58 24.08 3.57
N ASP A 19 -35.34 25.36 3.89
CA ASP A 19 -33.99 25.92 4.07
C ASP A 19 -33.36 25.45 5.38
N ALA A 20 -34.18 25.29 6.43
CA ALA A 20 -33.75 24.74 7.71
C ALA A 20 -33.35 23.25 7.61
N ALA A 21 -34.11 22.45 6.85
CA ALA A 21 -33.79 21.05 6.59
C ALA A 21 -32.50 20.90 5.76
N ALA A 22 -32.32 21.73 4.74
CA ALA A 22 -31.08 21.77 3.94
C ALA A 22 -29.86 22.18 4.79
N ALA A 23 -30.01 23.19 5.66
CA ALA A 23 -28.96 23.62 6.58
C ALA A 23 -28.61 22.54 7.61
N ALA A 24 -29.61 21.85 8.16
CA ALA A 24 -29.38 20.74 9.10
C ALA A 24 -28.65 19.57 8.43
N GLN A 25 -29.01 19.23 7.18
CA GLN A 25 -28.32 18.20 6.41
C GLN A 25 -26.87 18.60 6.12
N ALA A 26 -26.63 19.83 5.68
CA ALA A 26 -25.28 20.34 5.42
C ALA A 26 -24.40 20.34 6.68
N LEU A 27 -24.98 20.69 7.84
CA LEU A 27 -24.28 20.62 9.12
C LEU A 27 -23.94 19.17 9.51
N HIS A 28 -24.87 18.24 9.33
CA HIS A 28 -24.63 16.82 9.59
C HIS A 28 -23.50 16.27 8.71
N ASP A 29 -23.53 16.56 7.41
CA ASP A 29 -22.51 16.13 6.46
C ASP A 29 -21.12 16.72 6.81
N ALA A 30 -21.08 17.97 7.28
CA ALA A 30 -19.86 18.62 7.74
C ALA A 30 -19.27 17.95 8.99
N ILE A 31 -20.11 17.60 9.97
CA ILE A 31 -19.68 16.89 11.20
C ILE A 31 -19.09 15.52 10.85
N VAL A 32 -19.80 14.73 10.05
CA VAL A 32 -19.34 13.40 9.59
C VAL A 32 -18.03 13.52 8.80
N GLY A 33 -17.92 14.55 7.95
CA GLY A 33 -16.68 14.84 7.23
C GLY A 33 -15.49 15.10 8.16
N LEU A 34 -15.68 15.88 9.21
CA LEU A 34 -14.64 16.19 10.19
C LEU A 34 -14.22 14.95 11.00
N GLU A 35 -15.17 14.13 11.43
CA GLU A 35 -14.89 12.85 12.11
C GLU A 35 -14.05 11.93 11.23
N ASN A 36 -14.42 11.78 9.95
CA ASN A 36 -13.68 10.96 9.00
C ASN A 36 -12.24 11.49 8.78
N VAL A 37 -12.04 12.80 8.78
CA VAL A 37 -10.71 13.42 8.71
C VAL A 37 -9.86 13.05 9.92
N VAL A 38 -10.42 13.14 11.13
CA VAL A 38 -9.72 12.77 12.36
C VAL A 38 -9.33 11.29 12.35
N ILE A 39 -10.28 10.41 11.99
CA ILE A 39 -10.03 8.97 11.84
C ILE A 39 -8.93 8.71 10.81
N THR A 40 -8.96 9.40 9.66
CA THR A 40 -7.93 9.30 8.61
C THR A 40 -6.54 9.61 9.16
N ARG A 41 -6.42 10.70 9.93
CA ARG A 41 -5.13 11.14 10.50
C ARG A 41 -4.56 10.08 11.44
N TYR A 42 -5.37 9.58 12.38
CA TYR A 42 -4.91 8.58 13.34
C TYR A 42 -4.58 7.23 12.70
N ILE A 43 -5.41 6.73 11.78
CA ILE A 43 -5.15 5.45 11.11
C ILE A 43 -3.91 5.53 10.21
N SER A 44 -3.75 6.64 9.48
CA SER A 44 -2.54 6.88 8.67
C SER A 44 -1.29 6.96 9.55
N ALA A 45 -1.35 7.69 10.66
CA ALA A 45 -0.25 7.80 11.61
C ALA A 45 0.09 6.45 12.25
N ALA A 46 -0.91 5.65 12.64
CA ALA A 46 -0.70 4.31 13.18
C ALA A 46 0.02 3.40 12.18
N GLY A 47 -0.42 3.39 10.91
CA GLY A 47 0.26 2.64 9.85
C GLY A 47 1.70 3.11 9.64
N PHE A 48 1.95 4.42 9.66
CA PHE A 48 3.29 4.98 9.54
C PHE A 48 4.18 4.61 10.73
N VAL A 49 3.68 4.66 11.97
CA VAL A 49 4.41 4.23 13.17
C VAL A 49 4.78 2.75 13.07
N VAL A 50 3.85 1.89 12.63
CA VAL A 50 4.13 0.47 12.40
C VAL A 50 5.25 0.29 11.36
N LEU A 51 5.23 1.04 10.27
CA LEU A 51 6.28 1.00 9.25
C LEU A 51 7.65 1.43 9.81
N LEU A 52 7.71 2.54 10.56
CA LEU A 52 8.97 3.00 11.16
C LEU A 52 9.50 2.03 12.20
N TYR A 53 8.60 1.50 13.05
CA TYR A 53 8.95 0.52 14.06
C TYR A 53 9.50 -0.77 13.43
N ASP A 54 8.83 -1.27 12.39
CA ASP A 54 9.33 -2.38 11.58
C ASP A 54 10.71 -2.07 10.97
N HIS A 55 10.90 -0.85 10.50
CA HIS A 55 12.15 -0.39 9.92
C HIS A 55 13.31 -0.54 10.88
N LEU A 56 13.12 -0.06 12.11
CA LEU A 56 14.13 -0.11 13.17
C LEU A 56 14.39 -1.56 13.61
N LEU A 57 13.33 -2.36 13.78
CA LEU A 57 13.47 -3.75 14.23
C LEU A 57 14.26 -4.64 13.28
N THR A 58 14.18 -4.40 11.98
CA THR A 58 14.86 -5.25 10.99
C THR A 58 16.08 -4.57 10.38
N LEU A 59 16.56 -3.47 10.96
CA LEU A 59 17.72 -2.73 10.44
C LEU A 59 19.00 -3.57 10.51
N ASP A 60 19.22 -4.29 11.60
CA ASP A 60 20.39 -5.16 11.78
C ASP A 60 20.41 -6.28 10.73
N ASP A 61 19.26 -6.95 10.56
CA ASP A 61 19.07 -7.97 9.51
C ASP A 61 19.26 -7.35 8.11
N GLU A 62 18.79 -6.13 7.87
CA GLU A 62 18.95 -5.45 6.60
C GLU A 62 20.44 -5.21 6.27
N VAL A 63 21.19 -4.67 7.23
CA VAL A 63 22.64 -4.44 7.10
C VAL A 63 23.38 -5.76 6.81
N GLN A 64 23.04 -6.81 7.57
CA GLN A 64 23.71 -8.10 7.43
C GLN A 64 23.37 -8.83 6.13
N TYR A 65 22.09 -8.87 5.73
CA TYR A 65 21.62 -9.77 4.66
C TYR A 65 21.31 -9.07 3.34
N VAL A 66 21.17 -7.74 3.32
CA VAL A 66 20.86 -6.97 2.10
C VAL A 66 22.05 -6.10 1.70
N TRP A 67 22.60 -5.33 2.63
CA TRP A 67 23.70 -4.41 2.31
C TRP A 67 24.99 -5.14 1.96
N ALA A 68 25.35 -6.17 2.72
CA ALA A 68 26.51 -7.02 2.45
C ALA A 68 26.37 -7.93 1.21
N ALA A 69 25.14 -8.15 0.74
CA ALA A 69 24.89 -8.99 -0.43
C ALA A 69 25.37 -8.32 -1.74
N PRO A 70 25.76 -9.13 -2.76
CA PRO A 70 26.15 -8.59 -4.06
C PRO A 70 25.04 -7.77 -4.70
N ASN A 71 25.44 -6.80 -5.52
CA ASN A 71 24.51 -5.91 -6.20
C ASN A 71 23.67 -6.68 -7.22
N THR A 72 22.43 -6.97 -6.85
CA THR A 72 21.43 -7.64 -7.68
C THR A 72 20.24 -6.73 -7.91
N THR A 73 19.46 -6.97 -8.96
CA THR A 73 18.21 -6.24 -9.22
C THR A 73 17.28 -6.26 -8.00
N ALA A 74 17.17 -7.42 -7.33
CA ALA A 74 16.37 -7.56 -6.10
C ALA A 74 16.84 -6.64 -4.96
N LYS A 75 18.16 -6.44 -4.79
CA LYS A 75 18.72 -5.52 -3.78
C LYS A 75 18.30 -4.09 -4.07
N ILE A 76 18.49 -3.63 -5.31
CA ILE A 76 18.15 -2.25 -5.72
C ILE A 76 16.65 -2.01 -5.54
N LEU A 77 15.82 -2.93 -6.05
CA LEU A 77 14.37 -2.86 -5.92
C LEU A 77 13.93 -2.80 -4.45
N PHE A 78 14.47 -3.69 -3.61
CA PHE A 78 14.19 -3.68 -2.18
C PHE A 78 14.54 -2.33 -1.54
N LEU A 79 15.75 -1.80 -1.77
CA LEU A 79 16.19 -0.54 -1.17
C LEU A 79 15.32 0.65 -1.64
N VAL A 80 14.97 0.69 -2.94
CA VAL A 80 14.06 1.72 -3.45
C VAL A 80 12.70 1.66 -2.74
N LEU A 81 12.06 0.49 -2.66
CA LEU A 81 10.79 0.35 -1.95
C LEU A 81 10.91 0.72 -0.47
N ARG A 82 11.96 0.22 0.17
CA ARG A 82 12.23 0.33 1.61
C ARG A 82 12.37 1.79 2.04
N TYR A 83 13.09 2.63 1.29
CA TYR A 83 13.34 4.03 1.67
C TYR A 83 12.36 5.02 1.03
N MET A 84 11.87 4.75 -0.19
CA MET A 84 10.94 5.68 -0.86
C MET A 84 9.62 5.77 -0.09
N VAL A 85 9.04 4.65 0.36
CA VAL A 85 7.71 4.67 1.01
C VAL A 85 7.71 5.46 2.32
N PRO A 86 8.64 5.27 3.28
CA PRO A 86 8.72 6.10 4.47
C PRO A 86 8.85 7.60 4.17
N ILE A 87 9.58 7.99 3.12
CA ILE A 87 9.74 9.40 2.74
C ILE A 87 8.38 10.01 2.36
N PHE A 88 7.63 9.34 1.47
CA PHE A 88 6.30 9.82 1.05
C PHE A 88 5.29 9.79 2.21
N LEU A 89 5.32 8.77 3.07
CA LEU A 89 4.44 8.69 4.23
C LEU A 89 4.78 9.72 5.31
N THR A 90 6.06 10.06 5.50
CA THR A 90 6.49 11.13 6.41
C THR A 90 5.91 12.46 5.94
N ALA A 91 6.15 12.83 4.69
CA ALA A 91 5.65 14.09 4.14
C ALA A 91 4.11 14.14 4.09
N THR A 92 3.44 13.00 3.83
CA THR A 92 1.98 12.89 3.94
C THR A 92 1.51 13.15 5.38
N THR A 93 2.16 12.53 6.36
CA THR A 93 1.79 12.66 7.78
C THR A 93 2.00 14.09 8.28
N VAL A 94 3.13 14.72 7.93
CA VAL A 94 3.42 16.12 8.27
C VAL A 94 2.38 17.05 7.65
N THR A 95 2.10 16.91 6.36
CA THR A 95 1.10 17.73 5.65
C THR A 95 -0.29 17.64 6.29
N ARG A 96 -0.65 16.46 6.80
CA ARG A 96 -1.96 16.24 7.43
C ARG A 96 -2.02 16.54 8.92
N SER A 97 -0.90 16.77 9.59
CA SER A 97 -0.84 16.97 11.04
C SER A 97 -1.36 18.35 11.50
N GLY A 98 -1.60 19.28 10.58
CA GLY A 98 -1.84 20.69 10.93
C GLY A 98 -0.56 21.47 11.24
N LEU A 99 0.61 20.85 11.08
CA LEU A 99 1.94 21.49 11.17
C LEU A 99 2.66 21.61 9.81
N PRO A 100 1.98 21.82 8.66
CA PRO A 100 2.70 21.90 7.39
C PRO A 100 3.72 23.04 7.42
N VAL A 101 4.98 22.70 7.16
CA VAL A 101 6.10 23.66 7.08
C VAL A 101 6.01 24.52 5.81
N ILE A 102 5.25 24.06 4.81
CA ILE A 102 5.05 24.72 3.52
C ILE A 102 3.60 25.21 3.42
N PRO A 103 3.36 26.47 3.00
CA PRO A 103 2.01 26.95 2.74
C PRO A 103 1.36 26.08 1.66
N MET A 104 0.24 25.44 2.03
CA MET A 104 -0.52 24.58 1.13
C MET A 104 -1.39 25.43 0.20
N SER A 105 -1.36 25.10 -1.09
CA SER A 105 -2.20 25.70 -2.12
C SER A 105 -2.74 24.60 -3.03
N ASP A 106 -3.73 24.92 -3.86
CA ASP A 106 -4.27 23.97 -4.84
C ASP A 106 -3.19 23.35 -5.74
N ILE A 107 -2.20 24.14 -6.14
CA ILE A 107 -1.09 23.67 -6.97
C ILE A 107 -0.23 22.67 -6.21
N VAL A 108 0.11 22.98 -4.95
CA VAL A 108 0.87 22.08 -4.09
C VAL A 108 0.10 20.79 -3.86
N CYS A 109 -1.21 20.86 -3.60
CA CYS A 109 -2.06 19.68 -3.47
C CYS A 109 -2.06 18.81 -4.73
N LYS A 110 -2.21 19.42 -5.91
CA LYS A 110 -2.18 18.72 -7.20
C LYS A 110 -0.87 18.01 -7.45
N ILE A 111 0.25 18.67 -7.22
CA ILE A 111 1.58 18.07 -7.37
C ILE A 111 1.76 16.95 -6.34
N TRP A 112 1.41 17.19 -5.07
CA TRP A 112 1.61 16.25 -3.97
C TRP A 112 0.79 14.97 -4.12
N ILE A 113 -0.52 15.08 -4.37
CA ILE A 113 -1.39 13.92 -4.53
C ILE A 113 -1.02 13.13 -5.79
N SER A 114 -0.66 13.81 -6.89
CA SER A 114 -0.21 13.14 -8.11
C SER A 114 1.10 12.38 -7.89
N SER A 115 2.10 13.01 -7.27
CA SER A 115 3.40 12.38 -7.00
C SER A 115 3.25 11.20 -6.04
N THR A 116 2.44 11.34 -5.00
CA THR A 116 2.13 10.28 -4.03
C THR A 116 1.42 9.10 -4.70
N THR A 117 0.51 9.36 -5.64
CA THR A 117 -0.20 8.32 -6.38
C THR A 117 0.74 7.54 -7.30
N TYR A 118 1.64 8.23 -8.03
CA TYR A 118 2.67 7.57 -8.84
C TYR A 118 3.68 6.80 -7.98
N ALA A 119 4.07 7.32 -6.81
CA ALA A 119 4.92 6.60 -5.87
C ALA A 119 4.23 5.33 -5.33
N GLY A 120 2.93 5.40 -5.04
CA GLY A 120 2.11 4.25 -4.69
C GLY A 120 2.11 3.19 -5.80
N TRP A 121 1.87 3.59 -7.05
CA TRP A 121 1.96 2.71 -8.21
C TRP A 121 3.35 2.07 -8.35
N LEU A 122 4.42 2.86 -8.23
CA LEU A 122 5.79 2.35 -8.32
C LEU A 122 6.09 1.33 -7.20
N SER A 123 5.63 1.58 -5.97
CA SER A 123 5.79 0.63 -4.86
C SER A 123 5.09 -0.71 -5.12
N ILE A 124 3.94 -0.68 -5.80
CA ILE A 124 3.19 -1.85 -6.22
C ILE A 124 3.96 -2.63 -7.29
N VAL A 125 4.52 -1.94 -8.29
CA VAL A 125 5.37 -2.53 -9.34
C VAL A 125 6.56 -3.24 -8.71
N ILE A 126 7.26 -2.57 -7.80
CA ILE A 126 8.44 -3.12 -7.14
C ILE A 126 8.07 -4.33 -6.27
N SER A 127 7.01 -4.23 -5.47
CA SER A 127 6.55 -5.34 -4.62
C SER A 127 6.18 -6.57 -5.44
N ASN A 128 5.41 -6.40 -6.52
CA ASN A 128 5.01 -7.48 -7.41
C ASN A 128 6.22 -8.15 -8.08
N LEU A 129 7.23 -7.36 -8.49
CA LEU A 129 8.45 -7.89 -9.09
C LEU A 129 9.31 -8.66 -8.07
N LEU A 130 9.48 -8.14 -6.85
CA LEU A 130 10.21 -8.82 -5.78
C LEU A 130 9.57 -10.18 -5.42
N VAL A 131 8.25 -10.20 -5.36
CA VAL A 131 7.45 -11.41 -5.15
C VAL A 131 7.65 -12.40 -6.30
N LEU A 132 7.62 -11.93 -7.55
CA LEU A 132 7.82 -12.77 -8.72
C LEU A 132 9.24 -13.37 -8.78
N LEU A 133 10.26 -12.58 -8.46
CA LEU A 133 11.65 -13.04 -8.33
C LEU A 133 11.78 -14.15 -7.29
N ARG A 134 11.09 -14.03 -6.14
CA ARG A 134 11.08 -15.08 -5.10
C ARG A 134 10.42 -16.37 -5.61
N ILE A 135 9.36 -16.27 -6.41
CA ILE A 135 8.71 -17.45 -6.98
C ILE A 135 9.67 -18.18 -7.92
N TRP A 136 10.41 -17.45 -8.75
CA TRP A 136 11.37 -18.05 -9.69
C TRP A 136 12.53 -18.76 -8.99
N THR A 137 12.93 -18.32 -7.79
CA THR A 137 13.96 -19.02 -7.01
C THR A 137 13.40 -20.20 -6.22
N THR A 138 12.15 -20.15 -5.79
CA THR A 138 11.55 -21.17 -4.90
C THR A 138 10.88 -22.31 -5.68
N LEU A 139 10.30 -22.03 -6.84
CA LEU A 139 9.60 -23.03 -7.65
C LEU A 139 10.54 -23.51 -8.77
N PRO A 140 10.90 -24.81 -8.81
CA PRO A 140 11.63 -25.38 -9.94
C PRO A 140 10.67 -25.47 -11.14
N ARG A 141 10.59 -24.41 -11.94
CA ARG A 141 9.86 -24.40 -13.21
C ARG A 141 10.79 -24.11 -14.37
N GLY A 142 10.48 -24.70 -15.52
CA GLY A 142 11.22 -24.45 -16.76
C GLY A 142 11.15 -22.99 -17.20
N HIS A 143 12.15 -22.58 -17.98
CA HIS A 143 12.33 -21.21 -18.50
C HIS A 143 11.06 -20.59 -19.13
N ARG A 144 10.16 -21.42 -19.68
CA ARG A 144 8.86 -20.98 -20.23
C ARG A 144 7.97 -20.27 -19.21
N PHE A 145 7.92 -20.74 -17.96
CA PHE A 145 7.12 -20.13 -16.91
C PHE A 145 7.65 -18.73 -16.54
N ILE A 146 8.97 -18.58 -16.48
CA ILE A 146 9.63 -17.30 -16.20
C ILE A 146 9.27 -16.28 -17.29
N ILE A 147 9.41 -16.64 -18.56
CA ILE A 147 9.04 -15.76 -19.68
C ILE A 147 7.55 -15.38 -19.62
N TRP A 148 6.66 -16.36 -19.49
CA TRP A 148 5.21 -16.11 -19.48
C TRP A 148 4.80 -15.20 -18.32
N SER A 149 5.29 -15.48 -17.11
CA SER A 149 4.95 -14.68 -15.92
C SER A 149 5.55 -13.28 -15.97
N MET A 150 6.74 -13.11 -16.56
CA MET A 150 7.33 -11.79 -16.81
C MET A 150 6.54 -10.99 -17.85
N TYR A 151 6.13 -11.63 -18.96
CA TYR A 151 5.28 -11.00 -19.97
C TYR A 151 3.95 -10.54 -19.35
N PHE A 152 3.30 -11.42 -18.60
CA PHE A 152 2.06 -11.11 -17.89
C PHE A 152 2.23 -9.97 -16.88
N PHE A 153 3.33 -9.96 -16.12
CA PHE A 153 3.69 -8.86 -15.23
C PHE A 153 3.78 -7.53 -16.01
N VAL A 154 4.56 -7.47 -17.09
CA VAL A 154 4.74 -6.24 -17.88
C VAL A 154 3.40 -5.72 -18.41
N VAL A 155 2.57 -6.59 -18.97
CA VAL A 155 1.24 -6.20 -19.49
C VAL A 155 0.36 -5.62 -18.37
N MET A 156 0.29 -6.28 -17.21
CA MET A 156 -0.50 -5.82 -16.07
C MET A 156 0.00 -4.49 -15.50
N GLN A 157 1.33 -4.29 -15.44
CA GLN A 157 1.89 -3.04 -14.93
C GLN A 157 1.72 -1.88 -15.90
N LEU A 158 1.78 -2.11 -17.22
CA LEU A 158 1.46 -1.10 -18.23
C LEU A 158 -0.02 -0.69 -18.19
N MET A 159 -0.93 -1.66 -18.04
CA MET A 159 -2.35 -1.35 -17.81
C MET A 159 -2.56 -0.57 -16.52
N SER A 160 -1.89 -0.96 -15.43
CA SER A 160 -1.94 -0.23 -14.16
C SER A 160 -1.42 1.21 -14.29
N LEU A 161 -0.36 1.44 -15.07
CA LEU A 161 0.15 2.78 -15.35
C LEU A 161 -0.88 3.61 -16.11
N GLY A 162 -1.48 3.05 -17.18
CA GLY A 162 -2.51 3.73 -17.96
C GLY A 162 -3.73 4.14 -17.10
N VAL A 163 -4.20 3.24 -16.25
CA VAL A 163 -5.30 3.51 -15.32
C VAL A 163 -4.88 4.55 -14.27
N THR A 164 -3.67 4.47 -13.72
CA THR A 164 -3.16 5.45 -12.75
C THR A 164 -3.13 6.85 -13.35
N THR A 165 -2.60 6.98 -14.56
CA THR A 165 -2.56 8.26 -15.28
C THR A 165 -3.97 8.78 -15.57
N TRP A 166 -4.87 7.92 -16.03
CA TRP A 166 -6.29 8.29 -16.26
C TRP A 166 -6.98 8.75 -14.98
N VAL A 167 -6.77 8.07 -13.86
CA VAL A 167 -7.32 8.48 -12.56
C VAL A 167 -6.77 9.85 -12.16
N ILE A 168 -5.46 10.07 -12.28
CA ILE A 168 -4.83 11.34 -11.92
C ILE A 168 -5.37 12.50 -12.78
N THR A 169 -5.52 12.31 -14.09
CA THR A 169 -6.04 13.38 -14.97
C THR A 169 -7.48 13.75 -14.65
N ASN A 170 -8.30 12.79 -14.19
CA ASN A 170 -9.66 13.06 -13.73
C ASN A 170 -9.72 13.64 -12.30
N MET A 171 -8.71 13.38 -11.46
CA MET A 171 -8.62 13.91 -10.10
C MET A 171 -8.15 15.36 -10.05
N ILE A 172 -7.21 15.77 -10.90
CA ILE A 172 -6.60 17.11 -10.89
C ILE A 172 -7.62 18.26 -10.93
N PRO A 173 -8.69 18.22 -11.75
CA PRO A 173 -9.66 19.31 -11.83
C PRO A 173 -10.47 19.51 -10.55
N VAL A 174 -10.75 18.43 -9.82
CA VAL A 174 -11.62 18.43 -8.62
C VAL A 174 -10.84 18.50 -7.31
N LEU A 175 -9.51 18.44 -7.37
CA LEU A 175 -8.62 18.46 -6.22
C LEU A 175 -8.32 19.91 -5.81
N VAL A 176 -8.67 20.25 -4.57
CA VAL A 176 -8.54 21.58 -3.98
C VAL A 176 -7.94 21.52 -2.58
N PHE A 177 -7.35 22.62 -2.14
CA PHE A 177 -6.96 22.80 -0.75
C PHE A 177 -8.13 23.38 0.05
N GLU A 178 -8.51 22.73 1.15
CA GLU A 178 -9.54 23.22 2.07
C GLU A 178 -8.88 23.87 3.29
N PRO A 179 -8.93 25.21 3.42
CA PRO A 179 -8.30 25.93 4.52
C PRO A 179 -8.89 25.60 5.89
N LEU A 180 -10.19 25.28 5.97
CA LEU A 180 -10.86 25.02 7.25
C LEU A 180 -10.30 23.79 7.96
N VAL A 181 -9.98 22.73 7.20
CA VAL A 181 -9.38 21.50 7.74
C VAL A 181 -7.87 21.42 7.53
N GLY A 182 -7.30 22.31 6.71
CA GLY A 182 -5.88 22.35 6.39
C GLY A 182 -5.42 21.12 5.60
N LEU A 183 -6.23 20.65 4.64
CA LEU A 183 -5.99 19.40 3.90
C LEU A 183 -6.32 19.54 2.42
N CYS A 184 -5.68 18.71 1.59
CA CYS A 184 -6.10 18.49 0.21
C CYS A 184 -7.33 17.58 0.17
N THR A 185 -8.40 18.04 -0.47
CA THR A 185 -9.68 17.34 -0.60
C THR A 185 -10.20 17.39 -2.03
N PHE A 186 -11.30 16.69 -2.31
CA PHE A 186 -11.99 16.73 -3.60
C PHE A 186 -13.35 17.40 -3.45
N ASN A 187 -13.71 18.25 -4.41
CA ASN A 187 -15.05 18.82 -4.51
C ASN A 187 -16.08 17.78 -5.00
N GLU A 188 -15.63 16.76 -5.73
CA GLU A 188 -16.46 15.69 -6.28
C GLU A 188 -15.78 14.33 -6.09
N LYS A 189 -16.56 13.23 -6.05
CA LYS A 189 -15.99 11.88 -5.84
C LYS A 189 -15.20 11.43 -7.07
N PRO A 190 -13.87 11.27 -6.98
CA PRO A 190 -13.11 10.74 -8.12
C PRO A 190 -13.38 9.24 -8.30
N ASN A 191 -13.43 8.79 -9.55
CA ASN A 191 -13.51 7.36 -9.85
C ASN A 191 -12.12 6.72 -9.74
N VAL A 192 -11.84 6.12 -8.57
CA VAL A 192 -10.55 5.47 -8.27
C VAL A 192 -10.61 3.94 -8.29
N VAL A 193 -11.78 3.35 -8.57
CA VAL A 193 -12.02 1.89 -8.46
C VAL A 193 -11.04 1.09 -9.32
N GLY A 194 -10.70 1.59 -10.51
CA GLY A 194 -9.79 0.92 -11.44
C GLY A 194 -8.34 0.81 -10.95
N LEU A 195 -7.92 1.63 -9.97
CA LEU A 195 -6.50 1.77 -9.61
C LEU A 195 -5.87 0.45 -9.12
N TRP A 196 -6.65 -0.36 -8.41
CA TRP A 196 -6.17 -1.60 -7.80
C TRP A 196 -6.49 -2.87 -8.60
N LEU A 197 -7.39 -2.79 -9.59
CA LEU A 197 -7.87 -3.97 -10.34
C LEU A 197 -6.75 -4.69 -11.12
N PRO A 198 -5.90 -4.01 -11.91
CA PRO A 198 -4.82 -4.72 -12.63
C PRO A 198 -3.84 -5.42 -11.70
N GLY A 199 -3.49 -4.76 -10.58
CA GLY A 199 -2.60 -5.34 -9.57
C GLY A 199 -3.22 -6.54 -8.86
N LEU A 200 -4.50 -6.47 -8.52
CA LEU A 200 -5.24 -7.59 -7.92
C LEU A 200 -5.33 -8.77 -8.89
N ALA A 201 -5.63 -8.52 -10.17
CA ALA A 201 -5.67 -9.57 -11.19
C ALA A 201 -4.31 -10.28 -11.33
N PHE A 202 -3.22 -9.51 -11.33
CA PHE A 202 -1.86 -10.08 -11.34
C PHE A 202 -1.62 -10.99 -10.14
N GLU A 203 -1.93 -10.51 -8.93
CA GLU A 203 -1.71 -11.29 -7.70
C GLU A 203 -2.55 -12.55 -7.63
N VAL A 204 -3.83 -12.49 -8.00
CA VAL A 204 -4.72 -13.67 -7.98
C VAL A 204 -4.19 -14.75 -8.91
N VAL A 205 -3.76 -14.39 -10.13
CA VAL A 205 -3.20 -15.36 -11.08
C VAL A 205 -1.91 -15.97 -10.52
N VAL A 206 -0.97 -15.14 -10.07
CA VAL A 206 0.32 -15.61 -9.54
C VAL A 206 0.12 -16.47 -8.29
N PHE A 207 -0.70 -16.03 -7.34
CA PHE A 207 -1.06 -16.78 -6.14
C PHE A 207 -1.73 -18.11 -6.50
N GLY A 208 -2.64 -18.11 -7.48
CA GLY A 208 -3.26 -19.32 -8.01
C GLY A 208 -2.21 -20.31 -8.53
N THR A 209 -1.20 -19.85 -9.27
CA THR A 209 -0.12 -20.73 -9.77
C THR A 209 0.76 -21.31 -8.66
N VAL A 210 0.94 -20.57 -7.56
CA VAL A 210 1.68 -21.02 -6.37
C VAL A 210 0.86 -22.05 -5.61
N CYS A 211 -0.42 -21.77 -5.35
CA CYS A 211 -1.33 -22.70 -4.69
C CYS A 211 -1.48 -24.00 -5.47
N TRP A 212 -1.67 -23.91 -6.79
CA TRP A 212 -1.70 -25.07 -7.67
C TRP A 212 -0.42 -25.90 -7.52
N ASN A 213 0.74 -25.25 -7.52
CA ASN A 213 2.02 -25.96 -7.36
C ASN A 213 2.17 -26.68 -6.02
N VAL A 214 1.70 -26.05 -4.94
CA VAL A 214 1.77 -26.63 -3.59
C VAL A 214 0.84 -27.83 -3.47
N LEU A 215 -0.33 -27.78 -4.12
CA LEU A 215 -1.30 -28.88 -4.11
C LEU A 215 -0.92 -30.03 -5.07
N ASP A 216 -0.31 -29.69 -6.21
CA ASP A 216 0.08 -30.65 -7.25
C ASP A 216 1.40 -31.39 -6.94
N ARG A 217 2.24 -30.86 -6.05
CA ARG A 217 3.43 -31.58 -5.59
C ARG A 217 3.01 -32.88 -4.88
N PRO A 218 3.32 -34.07 -5.46
CA PRO A 218 2.96 -35.33 -4.82
C PRO A 218 3.70 -35.44 -3.48
N ARG A 219 2.98 -35.84 -2.43
CA ARG A 219 3.49 -36.12 -1.07
C ARG A 219 4.57 -37.22 -1.00
N SER A 220 5.13 -37.64 -2.14
CA SER A 220 6.01 -38.80 -2.30
C SER A 220 7.50 -38.49 -2.16
N VAL A 221 7.92 -37.22 -2.11
CA VAL A 221 9.29 -36.88 -1.65
C VAL A 221 9.26 -36.99 -0.13
N GLY A 222 9.92 -38.03 0.39
CA GLY A 222 9.80 -38.53 1.75
C GLY A 222 9.57 -37.46 2.82
N ILE A 223 8.44 -37.57 3.50
CA ILE A 223 8.02 -36.72 4.64
C ILE A 223 9.10 -36.68 5.75
N ASP A 224 10.08 -37.58 5.71
CA ASP A 224 11.17 -37.70 6.67
C ASP A 224 12.53 -37.11 6.24
N SER A 225 12.71 -36.61 5.01
CA SER A 225 13.95 -35.87 4.69
C SER A 225 13.91 -34.45 5.26
N GLN A 226 15.03 -34.00 5.83
CA GLN A 226 15.21 -32.63 6.36
C GLN A 226 14.84 -31.57 5.30
N GLU A 227 15.23 -31.78 4.05
CA GLU A 227 14.95 -30.88 2.91
C GLU A 227 13.45 -30.72 2.61
N GLY A 228 12.65 -31.79 2.76
CA GLY A 228 11.20 -31.77 2.56
C GLY A 228 10.46 -30.99 3.64
N LYS A 229 10.88 -31.12 4.91
CA LYS A 229 10.31 -30.38 6.04
C LYS A 229 10.59 -28.88 5.94
N ILE A 230 11.81 -28.50 5.59
CA ILE A 230 12.23 -27.09 5.45
C ILE A 230 11.56 -26.41 4.26
N THR A 231 11.47 -27.08 3.10
CA THR A 231 10.78 -26.54 1.92
C THR A 231 9.30 -26.32 2.18
N ARG A 232 8.67 -27.16 3.01
CA ARG A 232 7.27 -27.02 3.43
C ARG A 232 7.05 -25.84 4.37
N VAL A 233 7.96 -25.61 5.32
CA VAL A 233 7.91 -24.42 6.20
C VAL A 233 8.09 -23.16 5.38
N LEU A 234 9.07 -23.14 4.46
CA LEU A 234 9.32 -21.98 3.60
C LEU A 234 8.17 -21.68 2.62
N ALA A 235 7.51 -22.73 2.11
CA ALA A 235 6.32 -22.59 1.29
C ALA A 235 5.13 -22.07 2.11
N ARG A 236 4.94 -22.55 3.33
CA ARG A 236 3.89 -22.10 4.24
C ARG A 236 4.07 -20.63 4.63
N ASP A 237 5.30 -20.23 4.97
CA ASP A 237 5.60 -18.86 5.35
C ASP A 237 5.48 -17.93 4.15
N GLY A 238 5.99 -18.34 2.99
CA GLY A 238 5.78 -17.63 1.73
C GLY A 238 4.29 -17.36 1.45
N VAL A 239 3.45 -18.41 1.49
CA VAL A 239 2.00 -18.32 1.26
C VAL A 239 1.32 -17.35 2.21
N LEU A 240 1.71 -17.29 3.49
CA LEU A 240 1.12 -16.35 4.45
C LEU A 240 1.33 -14.90 4.02
N TYR A 241 2.54 -14.53 3.59
CA TYR A 241 2.81 -13.18 3.07
C TYR A 241 1.96 -12.87 1.83
N PHE A 242 1.79 -13.82 0.92
CA PHE A 242 0.91 -13.64 -0.25
C PHE A 242 -0.54 -13.39 0.16
N VAL A 243 -1.07 -14.19 1.09
CA VAL A 243 -2.45 -14.03 1.59
C VAL A 243 -2.64 -12.66 2.22
N VAL A 244 -1.68 -12.19 3.01
CA VAL A 244 -1.74 -10.85 3.62
C VAL A 244 -1.70 -9.75 2.56
N ILE A 245 -0.76 -9.80 1.60
CA ILE A 245 -0.66 -8.79 0.54
C ILE A 245 -1.93 -8.75 -0.31
N SER A 246 -2.43 -9.90 -0.76
CA SER A 246 -3.65 -9.96 -1.56
C SER A 246 -4.88 -9.53 -0.76
N GLY A 247 -4.97 -9.88 0.52
CA GLY A 247 -6.02 -9.39 1.42
C GLY A 247 -6.02 -7.87 1.55
N LEU A 248 -4.84 -7.27 1.73
CA LEU A 248 -4.67 -5.81 1.76
C LEU A 248 -5.10 -5.15 0.44
N ARG A 249 -4.85 -5.79 -0.71
CA ARG A 249 -5.32 -5.27 -2.01
C ARG A 249 -6.82 -5.39 -2.21
N VAL A 250 -7.41 -6.52 -1.82
CA VAL A 250 -8.87 -6.69 -1.84
C VAL A 250 -9.52 -5.62 -0.98
N ALA A 251 -8.98 -5.36 0.22
CA ALA A 251 -9.45 -4.29 1.09
C ALA A 251 -9.42 -2.93 0.37
N ASN A 252 -8.31 -2.56 -0.28
CA ASN A 252 -8.23 -1.32 -1.08
C ASN A 252 -9.33 -1.24 -2.16
N THR A 253 -9.55 -2.31 -2.94
CA THR A 253 -10.59 -2.34 -3.98
C THR A 253 -11.98 -2.19 -3.40
N VAL A 254 -12.30 -2.89 -2.30
CA VAL A 254 -13.60 -2.79 -1.64
C VAL A 254 -13.83 -1.36 -1.14
N ILE A 255 -12.84 -0.77 -0.47
CA ILE A 255 -12.89 0.60 0.05
C ILE A 255 -13.09 1.61 -1.09
N ALA A 256 -12.42 1.43 -2.22
CA ALA A 256 -12.59 2.28 -3.39
C ALA A 256 -14.05 2.33 -3.91
N ILE A 257 -14.77 1.21 -3.77
CA ILE A 257 -16.16 1.08 -4.20
C ILE A 257 -17.09 1.70 -3.16
N VAL A 258 -16.95 1.29 -1.89
CA VAL A 258 -17.94 1.58 -0.84
C VAL A 258 -17.71 2.89 -0.08
N ALA A 259 -16.46 3.39 -0.01
CA ALA A 259 -16.15 4.50 0.89
C ALA A 259 -16.62 5.86 0.34
N PRO A 260 -17.06 6.77 1.23
CA PRO A 260 -17.29 8.17 0.89
C PRO A 260 -15.95 8.91 0.64
N ILE A 261 -16.01 10.08 0.00
CA ILE A 261 -14.83 10.87 -0.41
C ILE A 261 -13.89 11.13 0.77
N SER A 262 -14.45 11.54 1.91
CA SER A 262 -13.72 11.84 3.15
C SER A 262 -12.99 10.62 3.74
N SER A 263 -13.37 9.41 3.31
CA SER A 263 -12.79 8.15 3.78
C SER A 263 -11.82 7.49 2.80
N LEU A 264 -11.72 7.98 1.55
CA LEU A 264 -10.86 7.38 0.51
C LEU A 264 -9.39 7.29 0.93
N PHE A 265 -8.94 8.22 1.78
CA PHE A 265 -7.57 8.26 2.28
C PHE A 265 -7.36 7.55 3.62
N ILE A 266 -8.40 7.14 4.35
CA ILE A 266 -8.29 6.57 5.71
C ILE A 266 -7.33 5.38 5.70
N ILE A 267 -7.57 4.46 4.79
CA ILE A 267 -6.96 3.14 4.84
C ILE A 267 -5.85 3.00 3.78
N VAL A 268 -5.83 3.81 2.72
CA VAL A 268 -4.85 3.69 1.64
C VAL A 268 -3.41 3.81 2.15
N PHE A 269 -3.13 4.77 3.03
CA PHE A 269 -1.78 4.94 3.60
C PHE A 269 -1.42 3.84 4.59
N PHE A 270 -2.39 3.39 5.38
CA PHE A 270 -2.21 2.24 6.27
C PHE A 270 -1.90 0.96 5.47
N ILE A 271 -2.66 0.70 4.39
CA ILE A 271 -2.41 -0.42 3.50
C ILE A 271 -1.06 -0.25 2.81
N TRP A 272 -0.70 0.95 2.37
CA TRP A 272 0.60 1.19 1.73
C TRP A 272 1.77 0.91 2.69
N ALA A 273 1.66 1.32 3.94
CA ALA A 273 2.60 0.94 5.00
C ALA A 273 2.61 -0.58 5.21
N GLY A 274 1.44 -1.20 5.35
CA GLY A 274 1.28 -2.63 5.58
C GLY A 274 1.85 -3.51 4.45
N THR A 275 1.59 -3.17 3.19
CA THR A 275 2.16 -3.89 2.03
C THR A 275 3.68 -3.74 1.98
N THR A 276 4.21 -2.56 2.33
CA THR A 276 5.65 -2.32 2.39
C THR A 276 6.31 -3.15 3.49
N VAL A 277 5.77 -3.13 4.71
CA VAL A 277 6.24 -3.97 5.83
C VAL A 277 6.23 -5.45 5.44
N THR A 278 5.11 -5.91 4.87
CA THR A 278 4.90 -7.31 4.50
C THR A 278 5.91 -7.76 3.43
N THR A 279 6.10 -6.94 2.38
CA THR A 279 7.11 -7.21 1.33
C THR A 279 8.53 -7.14 1.87
N SER A 280 8.85 -6.17 2.73
CA SER A 280 10.19 -6.05 3.31
C SER A 280 10.55 -7.26 4.17
N ARG A 281 9.66 -7.69 5.07
CA ARG A 281 9.86 -8.88 5.91
C ARG A 281 10.01 -10.15 5.07
N LEU A 282 9.20 -10.29 4.01
CA LEU A 282 9.30 -11.41 3.08
C LEU A 282 10.72 -11.53 2.50
N ILE A 283 11.30 -10.41 2.06
CA ILE A 283 12.63 -10.39 1.43
C ILE A 283 13.73 -10.59 2.45
N ILE A 284 13.68 -9.89 3.59
CA ILE A 284 14.68 -10.02 4.66
C ILE A 284 14.71 -11.46 5.17
N ASN A 285 13.56 -12.05 5.51
CA ASN A 285 13.50 -13.44 5.98
C ASN A 285 14.04 -14.42 4.94
N SER A 286 13.71 -14.21 3.66
CA SER A 286 14.26 -15.05 2.59
C SER A 286 15.79 -14.97 2.49
N ARG A 287 16.37 -13.79 2.70
CA ARG A 287 17.82 -13.57 2.62
C ARG A 287 18.53 -14.10 3.85
N ARG A 288 17.94 -13.93 5.04
CA ARG A 288 18.43 -14.51 6.29
C ARG A 288 18.54 -16.02 6.18
N GLU A 289 17.44 -16.68 5.78
CA GLU A 289 17.42 -18.13 5.62
C GLU A 289 18.44 -18.62 4.59
N ALA A 290 18.60 -17.92 3.46
CA ALA A 290 19.60 -18.27 2.46
C ALA A 290 21.03 -18.16 3.02
N GLY A 291 21.32 -17.09 3.77
CA GLY A 291 22.62 -16.90 4.42
C GLY A 291 22.90 -17.90 5.53
N GLU A 292 21.89 -18.29 6.32
CA GLU A 292 22.03 -19.34 7.33
C GLU A 292 22.32 -20.70 6.71
N ARG A 293 21.69 -21.04 5.58
CA ARG A 293 21.96 -22.28 4.84
C ARG A 293 23.39 -22.35 4.32
N GLU A 294 23.89 -21.25 3.77
CA GLU A 294 25.27 -21.18 3.28
C GLU A 294 26.28 -21.40 4.40
N LYS A 295 26.05 -20.80 5.58
CA LYS A 295 26.89 -21.02 6.77
C LYS A 295 26.84 -22.47 7.25
N MET A 296 25.67 -23.10 7.28
CA MET A 296 25.53 -24.50 7.70
C MET A 296 26.26 -25.45 6.73
N ALA A 297 26.12 -25.24 5.42
CA ALA A 297 26.83 -26.03 4.42
C ALA A 297 28.36 -25.92 4.57
N GLN A 298 28.88 -24.71 4.82
CA GLN A 298 30.30 -24.50 5.10
C GLN A 298 30.77 -25.21 6.38
N LEU A 299 29.94 -25.20 7.44
CA LEU A 299 30.25 -25.92 8.68
C LEU A 299 30.28 -27.43 8.47
N GLU A 300 29.34 -27.99 7.71
CA GLU A 300 29.32 -29.41 7.36
C GLU A 300 30.56 -29.81 6.57
N GLU A 301 30.96 -29.02 5.57
CA GLU A 301 32.20 -29.25 4.80
C GLU A 301 33.45 -29.22 5.70
N LEU A 302 33.53 -28.28 6.65
CA LEU A 302 34.63 -28.19 7.60
C LEU A 302 34.69 -29.37 8.56
N VAL A 303 33.53 -29.86 9.04
CA VAL A 303 33.47 -31.05 9.91
C VAL A 303 33.90 -32.29 9.15
N VAL A 304 33.47 -32.45 7.90
CA VAL A 304 33.88 -33.57 7.04
C VAL A 304 35.38 -33.49 6.76
N TYR A 305 35.92 -32.32 6.44
CA TYR A 305 37.35 -32.14 6.19
C TYR A 305 38.21 -32.48 7.42
N ASN A 306 37.80 -32.07 8.63
CA ASN A 306 38.54 -32.35 9.86
C ASN A 306 38.39 -33.80 10.37
N ALA A 307 37.49 -34.59 9.79
CA ALA A 307 37.29 -35.99 10.15
C ALA A 307 38.21 -36.97 9.38
N TYR A 308 38.91 -36.50 8.34
CA TYR A 308 39.92 -37.24 7.58
C TYR A 308 41.34 -36.82 7.96
#